data_AF-K1TT47-F1
#
_entry.id   AF-K1TT47-F1
#
_cell.length_a   1.000
_cell.length_b   1.000
_cell.length_c   1.000
_cell.angle_alpha   90.00
_cell.angle_beta   90.00
_cell.angle_gamma   90.00
#
_symmetry.space_group_name_H-M   'P 1'
#
loop_
_entity.id
_entity.type
_entity.pdbx_description
1 polymer ?
#
loop_
_entity_poly.entity_id
_entity_poly.type
_entity_poly.pdbx_seq_one_letter_code
_entity_poly.pdbx_strand_id
1 'polypeptide(L)'
;MESVELGKKAVALSEEGVTASMVTMNRVSDDPYTIEYGYAEIKNIANEARSVPAEWINAAGNDVTQELIDYLTPLIQGESNVTYENGLPVYMDVSHLTKH
;
A
#
# COMPACT_ATOMS: atom_id res chain seq x y z
N MET A 1 5.80 -6.50 2.48
CA MET A 1 5.32 -7.38 1.38
C MET A 1 3.85 -7.16 1.02
N GLU A 2 3.21 -6.10 1.53
CA GLU A 2 1.76 -5.92 1.40
C GLU A 2 1.31 -5.81 -0.07
N SER A 3 2.15 -5.24 -0.94
CA SER A 3 1.91 -5.16 -2.39
C SER A 3 1.78 -6.52 -3.07
N VAL A 4 2.55 -7.52 -2.64
CA VAL A 4 2.52 -8.87 -3.21
C VAL A 4 1.23 -9.58 -2.79
N GLU A 5 0.87 -9.49 -1.51
CA GLU A 5 -0.35 -10.13 -0.99
C GLU A 5 -1.62 -9.47 -1.53
N LEU A 6 -1.62 -8.15 -1.75
CA LEU A 6 -2.67 -7.43 -2.48
C LEU A 6 -2.91 -8.05 -3.87
N GLY A 7 -1.83 -8.25 -4.63
CA GLY A 7 -1.90 -8.83 -5.98
C GLY A 7 -2.44 -10.26 -5.96
N LYS A 8 -1.95 -11.10 -5.05
CA LYS A 8 -2.46 -12.47 -4.87
C LYS A 8 -3.96 -12.48 -4.53
N LYS A 9 -4.39 -11.62 -3.61
CA LYS A 9 -5.81 -11.53 -3.22
C LYS A 9 -6.68 -11.05 -4.37
N ALA A 10 -6.19 -10.12 -5.19
CA ALA A 10 -6.91 -9.63 -6.37
C ALA A 10 -7.17 -10.75 -7.38
N VAL A 11 -6.16 -11.59 -7.65
CA VAL A 11 -6.30 -12.76 -8.53
C VAL A 11 -7.31 -13.74 -7.95
N ALA A 12 -7.19 -14.11 -6.67
CA ALA A 12 -8.12 -15.03 -6.02
C ALA A 12 -9.58 -14.55 -6.08
N LEU A 13 -9.82 -13.26 -5.81
CA LEU A 13 -11.16 -12.68 -5.91
C LEU A 13 -11.69 -12.68 -7.35
N SER A 14 -10.82 -12.44 -8.34
CA SER A 14 -11.21 -12.53 -9.75
C SER A 14 -11.60 -13.95 -10.15
N GLU A 15 -10.91 -14.97 -9.64
CA GLU A 15 -11.24 -16.39 -9.86
C GLU A 15 -12.58 -16.77 -9.24
N GLU A 16 -12.95 -16.13 -8.12
CA GLU A 16 -14.27 -16.24 -7.48
C GLU A 16 -15.38 -15.47 -8.22
N GLY A 17 -15.06 -14.78 -9.31
CA GLY A 17 -16.01 -14.01 -10.12
C GLY A 17 -16.33 -12.61 -9.56
N VAL A 18 -15.58 -12.14 -8.56
CA VAL A 18 -15.71 -10.76 -8.06
C VAL A 18 -15.15 -9.80 -9.11
N THR A 19 -15.98 -8.85 -9.54
CA THR A 19 -15.63 -7.85 -10.55
C THR A 19 -15.94 -6.44 -10.07
N ALA A 20 -15.49 -5.42 -10.82
CA ALA A 20 -15.73 -4.01 -10.53
C ALA A 20 -15.39 -3.61 -9.07
N SER A 21 -14.36 -4.25 -8.51
CA SER A 21 -13.96 -4.13 -7.11
C SER A 21 -12.44 -3.95 -6.99
N MET A 22 -12.01 -3.36 -5.89
CA MET A 22 -10.60 -3.19 -5.53
C MET A 22 -10.32 -3.90 -4.21
N VAL A 23 -9.14 -4.52 -4.09
CA VAL A 23 -8.68 -5.11 -2.83
C VAL A 23 -8.38 -4.02 -1.82
N THR A 24 -8.86 -4.19 -0.59
CA THR A 24 -8.65 -3.24 0.51
C THR A 24 -7.70 -3.82 1.56
N MET A 25 -6.97 -2.93 2.23
CA MET A 25 -6.17 -3.27 3.42
C MET A 25 -6.81 -2.61 4.62
N ASN A 26 -7.27 -3.42 5.57
CA ASN A 26 -7.88 -2.95 6.80
C ASN A 26 -6.90 -3.17 7.94
N ARG A 27 -6.43 -2.10 8.56
CA ARG A 27 -5.62 -2.19 9.78
C ARG A 27 -6.50 -2.70 10.93
N VAL A 28 -6.09 -3.80 11.57
CA VAL A 28 -6.83 -4.44 12.67
C VAL A 28 -6.11 -4.35 14.02
N SER A 29 -4.81 -4.07 14.02
CA SER A 29 -4.03 -3.77 15.22
C SER A 29 -2.82 -2.88 14.88
N ASP A 30 -2.42 -2.03 15.82
CA ASP A 30 -1.23 -1.16 15.72
C ASP A 30 0.00 -1.76 16.40
N ASP A 31 -0.17 -2.50 17.51
CA ASP A 31 0.92 -3.18 18.24
C ASP A 31 0.50 -4.60 18.69
N PRO A 32 0.88 -5.66 17.95
CA PRO A 32 1.66 -5.63 16.70
C PRO A 32 0.85 -5.06 15.53
N TYR A 33 1.52 -4.40 14.59
CA TYR A 33 0.89 -3.92 13.35
C TYR A 33 0.41 -5.10 12.51
N THR A 34 -0.90 -5.17 12.26
CA THR A 34 -1.50 -6.22 11.44
C THR A 34 -2.62 -5.66 10.58
N ILE A 35 -2.77 -6.24 9.39
CA ILE A 35 -3.78 -5.90 8.41
C ILE A 35 -4.52 -7.15 7.93
N GLU A 36 -5.78 -6.96 7.54
CA GLU A 36 -6.59 -7.95 6.86
C GLU A 36 -6.92 -7.46 5.44
N TYR A 37 -6.95 -8.40 4.49
CA TYR A 37 -7.26 -8.12 3.09
C TYR A 37 -8.74 -8.40 2.79
N GLY A 38 -9.43 -7.38 2.29
CA GLY A 38 -10.82 -7.46 1.84
C GLY A 38 -10.97 -6.98 0.41
N TYR A 39 -12.20 -6.62 0.03
CA TYR A 39 -12.46 -5.87 -1.20
C TYR A 39 -13.62 -4.91 -1.00
N ALA A 40 -13.67 -3.88 -1.85
CA ALA A 40 -14.77 -2.94 -1.92
C ALA A 40 -15.13 -2.68 -3.39
N GLU A 41 -16.43 -2.52 -3.66
CA GLU A 41 -16.92 -2.16 -4.98
C GLU A 41 -16.44 -0.75 -5.36
N ILE A 42 -15.88 -0.60 -6.57
CA ILE A 42 -15.30 0.64 -7.07
C ILE A 42 -16.30 1.79 -7.03
N LYS A 43 -17.58 1.52 -7.34
CA LYS A 43 -18.64 2.55 -7.35
C LYS A 43 -18.80 3.28 -6.00
N ASN A 44 -18.38 2.65 -4.90
CA ASN A 44 -18.50 3.19 -3.55
C ASN A 44 -17.23 3.93 -3.09
N ILE A 45 -16.09 3.75 -3.77
CA ILE A 45 -14.78 4.24 -3.29
C ILE A 45 -14.01 5.08 -4.30
N ALA A 46 -14.42 5.08 -5.58
CA ALA A 46 -13.65 5.70 -6.66
C ALA A 46 -13.42 7.22 -6.47
N ASN A 47 -14.35 7.90 -5.79
CA ASN A 47 -14.27 9.34 -5.52
C ASN A 47 -13.93 9.65 -4.05
N GLU A 48 -13.66 8.63 -3.25
CA GLU A 48 -13.32 8.81 -1.84
C GLU A 48 -11.81 9.03 -1.68
N ALA A 49 -11.44 9.92 -0.77
CA ALA A 49 -10.05 10.21 -0.45
C ALA A 49 -9.83 10.16 1.06
N ARG A 50 -8.77 9.48 1.50
CA ARG A 50 -8.31 9.57 2.88
C ARG A 50 -7.37 10.76 3.02
N SER A 51 -7.92 11.89 3.48
CA SER A 51 -7.13 13.07 3.83
C SER A 51 -6.35 12.85 5.13
N VAL A 52 -5.22 13.55 5.27
CA VAL A 52 -4.54 13.67 6.55
C VAL A 52 -5.40 14.55 7.46
N PRO A 53 -5.82 14.09 8.65
CA PRO A 53 -6.58 14.89 9.61
C PRO A 53 -5.81 16.16 10.00
N ALA A 54 -6.52 17.27 10.25
CA ALA A 54 -5.86 18.53 10.57
C ALA A 54 -5.19 18.49 11.96
N GLU A 55 -5.76 17.72 12.89
CA GLU A 55 -5.21 17.42 14.20
C GLU A 55 -3.88 16.67 14.13
N TRP A 56 -3.55 16.06 12.98
CA TRP A 56 -2.29 15.37 12.78
C TRP A 56 -1.14 16.29 12.38
N ILE A 57 -1.43 17.56 12.12
CA ILE A 57 -0.47 18.63 11.84
C ILE A 57 -0.33 19.51 13.09
N ASN A 58 0.89 19.93 13.41
CA ASN A 58 1.14 20.75 14.58
C ASN A 58 0.44 22.14 14.47
N ALA A 59 0.28 22.82 15.60
CA ALA A 59 -0.42 24.12 15.63
C ALA A 59 0.22 25.22 14.76
N ALA A 60 1.53 25.11 14.47
CA ALA A 60 2.25 26.03 13.60
C ALA A 60 2.07 25.72 12.09
N GLY A 61 1.48 24.57 11.75
CA GLY A 61 1.22 24.14 10.38
C GLY A 61 2.46 23.71 9.59
N ASN A 62 3.58 23.43 10.27
CA ASN A 62 4.88 23.19 9.63
C ASN A 62 5.55 21.86 10.04
N ASP A 63 4.88 21.07 10.88
CA ASP A 63 5.35 19.75 11.30
C ASP A 63 4.17 18.81 11.59
N VAL A 64 4.47 17.54 11.79
CA VAL A 64 3.50 16.49 12.13
C VAL A 64 3.43 16.27 13.63
N THR A 65 2.31 15.70 14.08
CA THR A 65 2.11 15.28 15.47
C THR A 65 2.58 13.84 15.71
N GLN A 66 2.64 13.43 16.98
CA GLN A 66 3.00 12.06 17.34
C GLN A 66 1.99 11.05 16.78
N GLU A 67 0.71 11.42 16.70
CA GLU A 67 -0.37 10.59 16.17
C GLU A 67 -0.11 10.17 14.71
N LEU A 68 0.40 11.09 13.87
CA LEU A 68 0.77 10.76 12.49
C LEU A 68 2.06 9.94 12.44
N ILE A 69 3.02 10.20 13.34
CA ILE A 69 4.23 9.39 13.45
C ILE A 69 3.84 7.95 13.79
N ASP A 70 2.98 7.73 14.78
CA ASP A 70 2.51 6.40 15.20
C ASP A 70 1.75 5.70 14.07
N TYR A 71 0.94 6.46 13.29
CA TYR A 71 0.25 5.92 12.14
C TYR A 71 1.20 5.47 11.00
N LEU A 72 2.23 6.26 10.70
CA LEU A 72 3.15 6.03 9.57
C LEU A 72 4.29 5.07 9.89
N THR A 73 4.79 5.09 11.13
CA THR A 73 5.96 4.30 11.56
C THR A 73 5.87 2.82 11.15
N PRO A 74 4.78 2.07 11.42
CA PRO A 74 4.68 0.68 11.02
C PRO A 74 4.68 0.47 9.49
N LEU A 75 4.23 1.44 8.71
CA LEU A 75 4.11 1.34 7.24
C LEU A 75 5.46 1.37 6.52
N ILE A 76 6.48 1.93 7.18
CA ILE A 76 7.84 2.05 6.62
C ILE A 76 8.81 1.03 7.19
N GLN A 77 8.35 0.14 8.08
CA GLN A 77 9.23 -0.85 8.71
C GLN A 77 9.66 -1.94 7.71
N GLY A 78 10.91 -2.38 7.90
CA GLY A 78 11.53 -3.42 7.09
C GLY A 78 12.34 -2.87 5.91
N GLU A 79 13.15 -3.73 5.32
CA GLU A 79 13.99 -3.40 4.17
C GLU A 79 13.64 -4.32 3.00
N SER A 80 13.59 -3.76 1.79
CA SER A 80 13.48 -4.56 0.58
C SER A 80 14.86 -5.06 0.18
N ASN A 81 14.99 -6.38 -0.03
CA ASN A 81 16.21 -6.94 -0.59
C ASN A 81 16.32 -6.54 -2.07
N VAL A 82 17.37 -5.80 -2.41
CA VAL A 82 17.69 -5.39 -3.78
C VAL A 82 19.00 -6.07 -4.20
N THR A 83 18.97 -6.77 -5.32
CA THR A 83 20.18 -7.39 -5.89
C THR A 83 20.97 -6.33 -6.66
N TYR A 84 22.28 -6.29 -6.44
CA TYR A 84 23.20 -5.38 -7.14
C TYR A 84 24.21 -6.17 -7.98
N GLU A 85 24.52 -5.64 -9.16
CA GLU A 85 25.58 -6.14 -10.05
C GLU A 85 26.41 -4.96 -10.55
N ASN A 86 27.74 -5.03 -10.42
CA ASN A 86 28.66 -3.96 -10.83
C ASN A 86 28.31 -2.56 -10.27
N GLY A 87 27.77 -2.51 -9.04
CA GLY A 87 27.39 -1.26 -8.38
C GLY A 87 26.03 -0.69 -8.80
N LEU A 88 25.28 -1.38 -9.65
CA LEU A 88 23.94 -0.98 -10.10
C LEU A 88 22.87 -1.96 -9.61
N PRO A 89 21.66 -1.50 -9.22
CA PRO A 89 20.54 -2.38 -8.97
C PRO A 89 20.17 -3.18 -10.22
N VAL A 90 19.91 -4.48 -10.05
CA VAL A 90 19.38 -5.33 -11.12
C VAL A 90 17.88 -5.08 -11.25
N TYR A 91 17.48 -4.38 -12.31
CA TYR A 91 16.08 -4.10 -12.62
C TYR A 91 15.42 -5.25 -13.40
N MET A 92 14.10 -5.33 -13.32
CA MET A 92 13.31 -6.28 -14.12
C MET A 92 13.45 -5.96 -15.62
N ASP A 93 13.69 -7.00 -16.43
CA ASP A 93 13.68 -6.85 -17.89
C ASP A 93 12.26 -6.56 -18.40
N VAL A 94 12.13 -5.41 -19.05
CA VAL A 94 10.87 -4.92 -19.64
C VAL A 94 10.96 -4.83 -21.17
N SER A 95 11.92 -5.49 -21.80
CA SER A 95 12.10 -5.54 -23.25
C SER A 95 10.83 -5.93 -24.03
N HIS A 96 10.00 -6.80 -23.46
CA HIS A 96 8.71 -7.20 -24.03
C HIS A 96 7.67 -6.05 -24.11
N LEU A 97 7.87 -4.93 -23.41
CA LEU A 97 7.02 -3.74 -23.47
C LEU A 97 7.47 -2.73 -24.54
N THR A 98 8.73 -2.82 -25.00
CA THR A 98 9.25 -1.97 -26.06
C THR A 98 9.01 -2.62 -27.43
N LYS A 99 8.10 -2.05 -28.22
CA LYS A 99 7.96 -2.39 -29.64
C LYS A 99 9.17 -1.81 -30.40
N HIS A 100 10.03 -2.68 -30.91
CA HIS A 100 10.97 -2.32 -31.97
C HIS A 100 10.26 -2.32 -33.33
#